data_AF-A0A9E1UUT7-F1
#
_entry.id   AF-A0A9E1UUT7-F1
#
_cell.length_a   1.000
_cell.length_b   1.000
_cell.length_c   1.000
_cell.angle_alpha   90.00
_cell.angle_beta   90.00
_cell.angle_gamma   90.00
#
_symmetry.space_group_name_H-M   'P 1'
#
loop_
_entity.id
_entity.type
_entity.pdbx_description
1 polymer ?
#
loop_
_entity_poly.entity_id
_entity_poly.type
_entity_poly.pdbx_seq_one_letter_code
_entity_poly.pdbx_strand_id
1 'polypeptide(L)'
;VRPPVDAEPGKSHPVTCRWLSEDGTFLGAVTVPVELKPATSLSLAFEPSARSLRVEVSSPLAARPVVTGAHLRFTLPDGTETTRDVLANFRWSGFSLPCPALTVAPTGAELTLTFAEVPPVKAQTEFNLWPVPLAGIMVDGKGEDWQGTTRMKLATFDGPGKGKWTGPRDASATVSLARDLDALYLYAEVTDDKHAQAAAGAGVWEGDGIQLSLAPMNGKPEDRVEIGFTLTTKGPQVYRWTQDEGVLESVALKVIREGTTTRYEAAIPWPVLGGHPPEGTLRRFALVVNDRDNKEREGWLRLFKGLGWRKDTSQHGLLRF
;
A
#
# COMPACT_ATOMS: atom_id res chain seq x y z
N VAL A 1 9.67 23.81 -32.26
CA VAL A 1 8.19 23.86 -32.36
C VAL A 1 7.70 24.78 -31.24
N ARG A 2 6.99 25.87 -31.56
CA ARG A 2 6.26 26.62 -30.54
C ARG A 2 4.82 26.06 -30.50
N PRO A 3 4.22 25.86 -29.33
CA PRO A 3 2.83 25.42 -29.26
C PRO A 3 1.90 26.45 -29.97
N PRO A 4 0.77 25.99 -30.53
CA PRO A 4 -0.29 26.87 -31.03
C PRO A 4 -0.70 27.91 -29.98
N VAL A 5 -1.16 29.08 -30.43
CA VAL A 5 -1.56 30.20 -29.55
C VAL A 5 -2.77 29.84 -28.68
N ASP A 6 -3.58 28.89 -29.14
CA ASP A 6 -4.78 28.34 -28.51
C ASP A 6 -4.53 27.00 -27.80
N ALA A 7 -3.27 26.56 -27.68
CA ALA A 7 -2.98 25.26 -27.11
C ALA A 7 -3.19 25.24 -25.59
N GLU A 8 -4.17 24.46 -25.14
CA GLU A 8 -4.48 24.29 -23.72
C GLU A 8 -3.53 23.28 -23.03
N PRO A 9 -2.94 23.61 -21.87
CA PRO A 9 -2.24 22.63 -21.05
C PRO A 9 -3.16 21.48 -20.60
N GLY A 10 -2.61 20.29 -20.38
CA GLY A 10 -3.35 19.07 -20.03
C GLY A 10 -4.10 18.42 -21.20
N LYS A 11 -4.05 19.00 -22.41
CA LYS A 11 -4.61 18.41 -23.63
C LYS A 11 -3.51 17.96 -24.59
N SER A 12 -3.83 16.92 -25.37
CA SER A 12 -3.01 16.48 -26.48
C SER A 12 -3.30 17.31 -27.72
N HIS A 13 -2.26 17.92 -28.28
CA HIS A 13 -2.33 18.72 -29.50
C HIS A 13 -1.56 18.03 -30.62
N PRO A 14 -2.11 17.93 -31.84
CA PRO A 14 -1.39 17.37 -32.97
C PRO A 14 -0.25 18.31 -33.38
N VAL A 15 0.97 17.80 -33.40
CA VAL A 15 2.14 18.52 -33.93
C VAL A 15 2.61 17.79 -35.18
N THR A 16 2.60 18.49 -36.31
CA THR A 16 3.09 17.96 -37.59
C THR A 16 4.55 18.37 -37.79
N CYS A 17 5.45 17.39 -37.78
CA CYS A 17 6.83 17.56 -38.22
C CYS A 17 6.88 17.30 -39.74
N ARG A 18 7.41 18.24 -40.51
CA ARG A 18 7.62 18.11 -41.96
C ARG A 18 9.11 18.00 -42.25
N TRP A 19 9.49 17.10 -43.14
CA TRP A 19 10.85 17.00 -43.65
C TRP A 19 10.92 17.66 -45.02
N LEU A 20 11.90 18.52 -45.19
CA LEU A 20 12.23 19.17 -46.47
C LEU A 20 13.66 18.76 -46.83
N SER A 21 13.97 18.63 -48.11
CA SER A 21 15.36 18.56 -48.60
C SER A 21 16.04 19.92 -48.45
N GLU A 22 17.36 19.97 -48.68
CA GLU A 22 18.15 21.21 -48.57
C GLU A 22 17.68 22.32 -49.52
N ASP A 23 17.10 21.95 -50.67
CA ASP A 23 16.49 22.88 -51.63
C ASP A 23 15.05 23.31 -51.26
N GLY A 24 14.53 22.83 -50.13
CA GLY A 24 13.18 23.13 -49.64
C GLY A 24 12.07 22.24 -50.20
N THR A 25 12.39 21.22 -51.01
CA THR A 25 11.38 20.29 -51.53
C THR A 25 10.78 19.44 -50.41
N PHE A 26 9.45 19.27 -50.40
CA PHE A 26 8.75 18.49 -49.39
C PHE A 26 9.01 16.98 -49.54
N LEU A 27 9.57 16.36 -48.51
CA LEU A 27 9.92 14.93 -48.48
C LEU A 27 8.90 14.08 -47.70
N GLY A 28 8.17 14.67 -46.75
CA GLY A 28 7.14 13.96 -45.99
C GLY A 28 6.73 14.67 -44.71
N ALA A 29 5.76 14.10 -43.99
CA ALA A 29 5.33 14.61 -42.69
C ALA A 29 4.87 13.49 -41.75
N VAL A 30 5.07 13.69 -40.45
CA VAL A 30 4.45 12.89 -39.38
C VAL A 30 3.72 13.80 -38.43
N THR A 31 2.52 13.41 -38.04
CA THR A 31 1.77 14.07 -36.97
C THR A 31 1.85 13.22 -35.72
N VAL A 32 2.39 13.79 -34.65
CA VAL A 32 2.45 13.15 -33.34
C VAL A 32 1.61 13.94 -32.34
N PRO A 33 0.85 13.27 -31.46
CA PRO A 33 0.20 13.97 -30.35
C PRO A 33 1.28 14.44 -29.36
N VAL A 34 1.24 15.72 -29.01
CA VAL A 34 2.09 16.31 -27.97
C VAL A 34 1.19 16.82 -26.85
N GLU A 35 1.39 16.30 -25.64
CA GLU A 35 0.69 16.78 -24.45
C GLU A 35 1.46 17.96 -23.84
N LEU A 36 0.77 19.09 -23.68
CA LEU A 36 1.33 20.24 -22.98
C LEU A 36 1.13 20.05 -21.48
N LYS A 37 2.21 19.82 -20.71
CA LYS A 37 2.07 19.69 -19.25
C LYS A 37 1.71 21.04 -18.61
N PRO A 38 0.86 21.08 -17.59
CA PRO A 38 0.65 22.28 -16.78
C PRO A 38 2.00 22.80 -16.28
N ALA A 39 2.22 24.11 -16.39
CA ALA A 39 3.46 24.72 -15.89
C ALA A 39 3.59 24.54 -14.37
N THR A 40 2.46 24.61 -13.65
CA THR A 40 2.43 24.40 -12.20
C THR A 40 2.46 22.91 -11.86
N SER A 41 3.33 22.51 -10.94
CA SER A 41 3.35 21.18 -10.34
C SER A 41 2.85 21.22 -8.89
N LEU A 42 2.28 20.10 -8.45
CA LEU A 42 1.76 19.89 -7.10
C LEU A 42 2.27 18.53 -6.61
N SER A 43 2.82 18.51 -5.39
CA SER A 43 3.09 17.28 -4.66
C SER A 43 2.29 17.26 -3.36
N LEU A 44 1.92 16.06 -2.93
CA LEU A 44 1.23 15.80 -1.69
C LEU A 44 1.90 14.59 -1.05
N ALA A 45 2.37 14.73 0.19
CA ALA A 45 3.01 13.64 0.92
C ALA A 45 2.43 13.56 2.33
N PHE A 46 2.05 12.36 2.75
CA PHE A 46 1.63 12.12 4.13
C PHE A 46 2.84 12.07 5.06
N GLU A 47 2.73 12.73 6.21
CA GLU A 47 3.72 12.77 7.28
C GLU A 47 3.14 12.09 8.53
N PRO A 48 3.32 10.77 8.68
CA PRO A 48 2.68 9.97 9.71
C PRO A 48 2.92 10.46 11.14
N SER A 49 4.15 10.86 11.46
CA SER A 49 4.54 11.33 12.80
C SER A 49 3.88 12.66 13.17
N ALA A 50 3.74 13.57 12.19
CA ALA A 50 3.11 14.87 12.38
C ALA A 50 1.59 14.84 12.18
N ARG A 51 1.06 13.72 11.65
CA ARG A 51 -0.34 13.56 11.22
C ARG A 51 -0.77 14.69 10.29
N SER A 52 0.09 15.00 9.32
CA SER A 52 -0.13 16.09 8.37
C SER A 52 0.14 15.65 6.94
N LEU A 53 -0.32 16.47 6.01
CA LEU A 53 0.01 16.39 4.60
C LEU A 53 0.93 17.56 4.27
N ARG A 54 2.14 17.25 3.83
CA ARG A 54 3.06 18.21 3.23
C ARG A 54 2.62 18.46 1.79
N VAL A 55 2.40 19.73 1.47
CA VAL A 55 2.02 20.19 0.14
C VAL A 55 3.16 21.04 -0.41
N GLU A 56 3.64 20.70 -1.61
CA GLU A 56 4.59 21.54 -2.33
C GLU A 56 4.00 21.94 -3.67
N VAL A 57 4.13 23.21 -4.02
CA VAL A 57 3.58 23.78 -5.23
C VAL A 57 4.67 24.58 -5.92
N SER A 58 4.95 24.28 -7.17
CA SER A 58 5.96 24.98 -7.95
C SER A 58 5.38 25.45 -9.26
N SER A 59 5.80 26.62 -9.74
CA SER A 59 5.43 27.11 -11.06
C SER A 59 6.65 27.84 -11.66
N PRO A 60 7.07 27.50 -12.89
CA PRO A 60 8.17 28.16 -13.58
C PRO A 60 7.73 29.48 -14.23
N LEU A 61 6.45 29.84 -14.13
CA LEU A 61 5.92 31.08 -14.71
C LEU A 61 6.43 32.30 -13.93
N ALA A 62 6.81 33.35 -14.66
CA ALA A 62 7.28 34.60 -14.06
C ALA A 62 6.22 35.26 -13.17
N ALA A 63 4.95 35.20 -13.59
CA ALA A 63 3.79 35.54 -12.78
C ALA A 63 3.10 34.25 -12.32
N ARG A 64 2.95 34.10 -11.00
CA ARG A 64 2.25 32.96 -10.42
C ARG A 64 0.75 33.03 -10.75
N PRO A 65 0.13 31.94 -11.24
CA PRO A 65 -1.31 31.89 -11.49
C PRO A 65 -2.15 32.21 -10.25
N VAL A 66 -3.34 32.78 -10.44
CA VAL A 66 -4.24 33.07 -9.32
C VAL A 66 -4.95 31.78 -8.91
N VAL A 67 -4.74 31.34 -7.66
CA VAL A 67 -5.44 30.19 -7.10
C VAL A 67 -6.85 30.61 -6.70
N THR A 68 -7.85 29.96 -7.29
CA THR A 68 -9.28 30.24 -7.06
C THR A 68 -9.96 29.21 -6.15
N GLY A 69 -9.31 28.06 -5.92
CA GLY A 69 -9.86 27.00 -5.10
C GLY A 69 -8.78 25.97 -4.71
N ALA A 70 -8.96 25.38 -3.53
CA ALA A 70 -8.13 24.28 -3.05
C ALA A 70 -9.00 23.30 -2.27
N HIS A 71 -9.22 22.12 -2.85
CA HIS A 71 -10.11 21.11 -2.30
C HIS A 71 -9.33 19.85 -1.94
N LEU A 72 -9.33 19.52 -0.66
CA LEU A 72 -8.74 18.31 -0.13
C LEU A 72 -9.81 17.25 0.05
N ARG A 73 -9.53 16.03 -0.42
CA ARG A 73 -10.41 14.87 -0.33
C ARG A 73 -9.66 13.75 0.38
N PHE A 74 -10.29 13.10 1.36
CA PHE A 74 -9.79 11.90 2.01
C PHE A 74 -10.63 10.69 1.63
N THR A 75 -9.96 9.55 1.43
CA THR A 75 -10.61 8.25 1.20
C THR A 75 -10.63 7.47 2.51
N LEU A 76 -11.78 6.90 2.87
CA LEU A 76 -11.97 6.07 4.06
C LEU A 76 -11.81 4.58 3.71
N PRO A 77 -11.55 3.69 4.71
CA PRO A 77 -11.35 2.26 4.47
C PRO A 77 -12.52 1.53 3.79
N ASP A 78 -13.75 2.00 3.95
CA ASP A 78 -14.95 1.46 3.30
C ASP A 78 -15.15 1.95 1.85
N GLY A 79 -14.23 2.80 1.36
CA GLY A 79 -14.28 3.41 0.04
C GLY A 79 -15.08 4.71 -0.03
N THR A 80 -15.69 5.15 1.07
CA THR A 80 -16.36 6.45 1.13
C THR A 80 -15.33 7.60 1.18
N GLU A 81 -15.78 8.81 0.87
CA GLU A 81 -14.90 9.98 0.78
C GLU A 81 -15.43 11.14 1.64
N THR A 82 -14.52 11.94 2.20
CA THR A 82 -14.84 13.21 2.86
C THR A 82 -13.98 14.34 2.27
N THR A 83 -14.55 15.54 2.16
CA THR A 83 -13.90 16.68 1.50
C THR A 83 -13.84 17.92 2.38
N ARG A 84 -12.86 18.79 2.11
CA ARG A 84 -12.64 20.03 2.84
C ARG A 84 -12.02 21.10 1.94
N ASP A 85 -12.51 22.35 2.06
CA ASP A 85 -11.85 23.50 1.47
C ASP A 85 -10.65 23.93 2.32
N VAL A 86 -9.51 24.12 1.66
CA VAL A 86 -8.23 24.47 2.29
C VAL A 86 -7.58 25.69 1.63
N LEU A 87 -8.33 26.50 0.89
CA LEU A 87 -7.79 27.65 0.16
C LEU A 87 -7.10 28.66 1.10
N ALA A 88 -7.66 28.88 2.29
CA ALA A 88 -7.08 29.77 3.30
C ALA A 88 -5.66 29.33 3.75
N ASN A 89 -5.33 28.04 3.65
CA ASN A 89 -4.03 27.47 4.02
C ASN A 89 -3.00 27.53 2.90
N PHE A 90 -3.42 27.78 1.65
CA PHE A 90 -2.53 27.69 0.49
C PHE A 90 -1.36 28.66 0.57
N ARG A 91 -0.15 28.17 0.34
CA ARG A 91 1.06 28.98 0.20
C ARG A 91 1.92 28.43 -0.94
N TRP A 92 2.43 29.32 -1.79
CA TRP A 92 3.35 28.96 -2.86
C TRP A 92 4.71 28.43 -2.36
N SER A 93 5.10 28.73 -1.12
CA SER A 93 6.31 28.19 -0.48
C SER A 93 6.17 26.74 -0.01
N GLY A 94 5.03 26.10 -0.30
CA GLY A 94 4.60 24.89 0.38
C GLY A 94 3.97 25.19 1.74
N PHE A 95 3.16 24.26 2.22
CA PHE A 95 2.41 24.34 3.46
C PHE A 95 2.05 22.95 3.98
N SER A 96 1.61 22.90 5.23
CA SER A 96 1.19 21.65 5.88
C SER A 96 -0.31 21.71 6.21
N LEU A 97 -1.02 20.63 5.91
CA LEU A 97 -2.44 20.47 6.22
C LEU A 97 -2.58 19.39 7.30
N PRO A 98 -3.18 19.68 8.47
CA PRO A 98 -3.40 18.65 9.47
C PRO A 98 -4.41 17.62 8.94
N CYS A 99 -4.13 16.33 9.16
CA CYS A 99 -5.12 15.30 8.93
C CYS A 99 -6.27 15.48 9.94
N PRO A 100 -7.54 15.37 9.50
CA PRO A 100 -8.67 15.50 10.39
C PRO A 100 -8.65 14.39 11.44
N ALA A 101 -9.09 14.73 12.65
CA ALA A 101 -9.39 13.75 13.70
C ALA A 101 -10.68 13.01 13.31
N LEU A 102 -10.55 12.06 12.40
CA LEU A 102 -11.64 11.19 11.99
C LEU A 102 -11.75 10.02 12.97
N THR A 103 -12.98 9.57 13.21
CA THR A 103 -13.27 8.34 13.96
C THR A 103 -12.65 7.10 13.30
N VAL A 104 -12.44 7.16 11.98
CA VAL A 104 -11.75 6.14 11.18
C VAL A 104 -10.58 6.79 10.44
N ALA A 105 -9.39 6.22 10.57
CA ALA A 105 -8.20 6.73 9.89
C ALA A 105 -8.36 6.60 8.36
N PRO A 106 -8.20 7.71 7.60
CA PRO A 106 -8.29 7.65 6.14
C PRO A 106 -7.11 6.87 5.55
N THR A 107 -7.34 6.26 4.39
CA THR A 107 -6.36 5.43 3.66
C THR A 107 -5.56 6.23 2.64
N GLY A 108 -6.03 7.41 2.26
CA GLY A 108 -5.35 8.30 1.32
C GLY A 108 -5.99 9.68 1.27
N ALA A 109 -5.35 10.59 0.52
CA ALA A 109 -5.87 11.90 0.23
C ALA A 109 -5.52 12.36 -1.20
N GLU A 110 -6.38 13.19 -1.79
CA GLU A 110 -6.15 13.95 -3.02
C GLU A 110 -6.37 15.44 -2.76
N LEU A 111 -5.41 16.26 -3.18
CA LEU A 111 -5.55 17.72 -3.21
C LEU A 111 -5.71 18.17 -4.67
N THR A 112 -6.77 18.93 -4.94
CA THR A 112 -6.99 19.63 -6.21
C THR A 112 -6.82 21.13 -5.99
N LEU A 113 -5.95 21.77 -6.77
CA LEU A 113 -5.86 23.23 -6.87
C LEU A 113 -6.48 23.69 -8.19
N THR A 114 -7.38 24.68 -8.12
CA THR A 114 -7.96 25.34 -9.29
C THR A 114 -7.39 26.74 -9.44
N PHE A 115 -7.22 27.18 -10.69
CA PHE A 115 -6.68 28.50 -11.00
C PHE A 115 -7.63 29.24 -11.94
N ALA A 116 -7.51 30.56 -12.01
CA ALA A 116 -8.30 31.37 -12.93
C ALA A 116 -7.85 31.20 -14.39
N GLU A 117 -6.54 31.12 -14.63
CA GLU A 117 -5.96 31.22 -15.98
C GLU A 117 -5.35 29.92 -16.51
N VAL A 118 -5.17 28.90 -15.64
CA VAL A 118 -4.53 27.64 -16.02
C VAL A 118 -5.35 26.43 -15.54
N PRO A 119 -5.21 25.27 -16.21
CA PRO A 119 -5.90 24.05 -15.79
C PRO A 119 -5.60 23.66 -14.35
N PRO A 120 -6.55 22.99 -13.66
CA PRO A 120 -6.34 22.53 -12.30
C PRO A 120 -5.22 21.49 -12.24
N VAL A 121 -4.53 21.45 -11.11
CA VAL A 121 -3.52 20.44 -10.84
C VAL A 121 -3.95 19.61 -9.64
N LYS A 122 -3.58 18.33 -9.67
CA LYS A 122 -3.95 17.36 -8.64
C LYS A 122 -2.72 16.60 -8.16
N ALA A 123 -2.71 16.28 -6.88
CA ALA A 123 -1.76 15.34 -6.30
C ALA A 123 -2.49 14.45 -5.29
N GLN A 124 -2.04 13.20 -5.20
CA GLN A 124 -2.62 12.23 -4.29
C GLN A 124 -1.50 11.50 -3.53
N THR A 125 -1.84 11.05 -2.33
CA THR A 125 -0.96 10.20 -1.52
C THR A 125 -1.81 9.14 -0.83
N GLU A 126 -1.32 7.90 -0.83
CA GLU A 126 -1.80 6.87 0.08
C GLU A 126 -1.14 7.08 1.44
N PHE A 127 -1.86 6.79 2.52
CA PHE A 127 -1.33 6.97 3.87
C PHE A 127 -0.52 5.76 4.29
N ASN A 128 -0.89 4.59 3.77
CA ASN A 128 -0.26 3.32 4.07
C ASN A 128 -0.02 3.12 5.58
N LEU A 129 -0.91 3.65 6.43
CA LEU A 129 -0.78 3.65 7.89
C LEU A 129 -1.91 2.82 8.49
N TRP A 130 -1.54 1.83 9.28
CA TRP A 130 -2.45 0.92 9.93
C TRP A 130 -2.26 0.96 11.46
N PRO A 131 -3.23 1.51 12.21
CA PRO A 131 -3.21 1.43 13.67
C PRO A 131 -3.36 -0.02 14.16
N VAL A 132 -2.56 -0.39 15.15
CA VAL A 132 -2.62 -1.69 15.83
C VAL A 132 -3.19 -1.47 17.23
N PRO A 133 -4.51 -1.65 17.42
CA PRO A 133 -5.17 -1.35 18.69
C PRO A 133 -4.78 -2.36 19.77
N LEU A 134 -4.89 -1.92 21.02
CA LEU A 134 -4.88 -2.82 22.19
C LEU A 134 -6.15 -3.66 22.20
N ALA A 135 -6.02 -4.98 22.29
CA ALA A 135 -7.16 -5.90 22.44
C ALA A 135 -6.73 -7.19 23.16
N GLY A 136 -7.62 -7.77 23.95
CA GLY A 136 -7.42 -9.09 24.53
C GLY A 136 -7.84 -10.16 23.54
N ILE A 137 -6.87 -10.74 22.83
CA ILE A 137 -7.09 -11.77 21.81
C ILE A 137 -6.78 -13.15 22.37
N MET A 138 -7.68 -14.11 22.12
CA MET A 138 -7.50 -15.51 22.45
C MET A 138 -7.27 -16.30 21.17
N VAL A 139 -6.09 -16.88 21.01
CA VAL A 139 -5.75 -17.68 19.82
C VAL A 139 -6.50 -19.02 19.82
N ASP A 140 -7.71 -19.03 19.26
CA ASP A 140 -8.60 -20.19 19.19
C ASP A 140 -9.08 -20.52 17.76
N GLY A 141 -8.70 -19.69 16.79
CA GLY A 141 -8.98 -19.80 15.36
C GLY A 141 -10.32 -19.21 14.95
N LYS A 142 -10.95 -18.42 15.83
CA LYS A 142 -12.22 -17.76 15.59
C LYS A 142 -12.06 -16.24 15.55
N GLY A 143 -13.14 -15.54 15.20
CA GLY A 143 -13.10 -14.12 14.84
C GLY A 143 -13.86 -13.20 15.78
N GLU A 144 -14.43 -13.71 16.87
CA GLU A 144 -15.37 -12.99 17.73
C GLU A 144 -14.71 -11.86 18.54
N ASP A 145 -13.48 -12.09 19.02
CA ASP A 145 -12.67 -11.13 19.79
C ASP A 145 -12.00 -10.06 18.90
N TRP A 146 -12.02 -10.24 17.59
CA TRP A 146 -11.52 -9.27 16.61
C TRP A 146 -12.51 -8.14 16.28
N GLN A 147 -13.69 -8.14 16.91
CA GLN A 147 -14.68 -7.07 16.76
C GLN A 147 -14.09 -5.72 17.19
N GLY A 148 -14.28 -4.69 16.38
CA GLY A 148 -13.74 -3.35 16.62
C GLY A 148 -12.30 -3.12 16.13
N THR A 149 -11.60 -4.17 15.68
CA THR A 149 -10.33 -4.00 14.94
C THR A 149 -10.60 -3.54 13.50
N THR A 150 -9.63 -2.84 12.91
CA THR A 150 -9.68 -2.51 11.47
C THR A 150 -9.38 -3.77 10.67
N ARG A 151 -10.34 -4.16 9.82
CA ARG A 151 -10.22 -5.32 8.93
C ARG A 151 -9.80 -4.86 7.53
N MET A 152 -8.55 -5.10 7.17
CA MET A 152 -7.97 -4.73 5.87
C MET A 152 -8.33 -5.79 4.84
N LYS A 153 -8.97 -5.38 3.74
CA LYS A 153 -9.26 -6.27 2.60
C LYS A 153 -8.07 -6.30 1.64
N LEU A 154 -7.60 -7.51 1.33
CA LEU A 154 -6.57 -7.75 0.32
C LEU A 154 -7.26 -8.21 -0.97
N ALA A 155 -7.24 -7.33 -1.97
CA ALA A 155 -7.84 -7.56 -3.28
C ALA A 155 -6.89 -7.25 -4.45
N THR A 156 -5.61 -7.00 -4.15
CA THR A 156 -4.58 -6.82 -5.17
C THR A 156 -3.73 -8.07 -5.24
N PHE A 157 -3.88 -8.81 -6.35
CA PHE A 157 -3.07 -9.98 -6.66
C PHE A 157 -1.84 -9.56 -7.49
N ASP A 158 -0.68 -10.10 -7.15
CA ASP A 158 0.60 -9.83 -7.80
C ASP A 158 1.42 -11.14 -7.89
N GLY A 159 2.50 -11.13 -8.66
CA GLY A 159 3.36 -12.29 -8.88
C GLY A 159 3.38 -12.79 -10.33
N PRO A 160 4.15 -13.86 -10.61
CA PRO A 160 4.36 -14.36 -11.97
C PRO A 160 3.07 -14.74 -12.70
N GLY A 161 2.11 -15.29 -11.98
CA GLY A 161 0.81 -15.75 -12.47
C GLY A 161 -0.33 -14.74 -12.32
N LYS A 162 -0.06 -13.44 -12.09
CA LYS A 162 -1.13 -12.45 -11.82
C LYS A 162 -2.27 -12.39 -12.85
N GLY A 163 -2.02 -12.80 -14.10
CA GLY A 163 -3.03 -12.86 -15.16
C GLY A 163 -3.95 -14.08 -15.08
N LYS A 164 -3.64 -15.04 -14.20
CA LYS A 164 -4.47 -16.22 -13.91
C LYS A 164 -5.54 -15.93 -12.87
N TRP A 165 -5.32 -14.95 -11.99
CA TRP A 165 -6.27 -14.60 -10.94
C TRP A 165 -7.62 -14.17 -11.53
N THR A 166 -8.66 -14.93 -11.22
CA THR A 166 -10.01 -14.75 -11.79
C THR A 166 -10.95 -13.93 -10.90
N GLY A 167 -10.47 -13.50 -9.73
CA GLY A 167 -11.17 -12.58 -8.84
C GLY A 167 -11.29 -13.10 -7.40
N PRO A 168 -12.10 -12.46 -6.54
CA PRO A 168 -12.09 -12.73 -5.10
C PRO A 168 -12.49 -14.14 -4.65
N ARG A 169 -13.15 -14.92 -5.52
CA ARG A 169 -13.50 -16.33 -5.23
C ARG A 169 -12.34 -17.29 -5.45
N ASP A 170 -11.38 -16.87 -6.28
CA ASP A 170 -10.13 -17.56 -6.57
C ASP A 170 -9.22 -17.39 -5.35
N ALA A 171 -8.79 -16.15 -5.12
CA ALA A 171 -8.07 -15.75 -3.93
C ALA A 171 -8.57 -14.39 -3.42
N SER A 172 -8.96 -14.33 -2.15
CA SER A 172 -9.10 -13.06 -1.42
C SER A 172 -8.80 -13.23 0.06
N ALA A 173 -8.47 -12.15 0.75
CA ALA A 173 -8.24 -12.22 2.19
C ALA A 173 -8.74 -10.98 2.90
N THR A 174 -9.08 -11.15 4.17
CA THR A 174 -9.15 -10.06 5.13
C THR A 174 -8.14 -10.28 6.24
N VAL A 175 -7.51 -9.21 6.71
CA VAL A 175 -6.49 -9.26 7.77
C VAL A 175 -6.80 -8.23 8.83
N SER A 176 -6.72 -8.64 10.09
CA SER A 176 -6.76 -7.78 11.26
C SER A 176 -5.46 -7.93 12.06
N LEU A 177 -5.02 -6.82 12.66
CA LEU A 177 -3.92 -6.80 13.62
C LEU A 177 -4.41 -6.19 14.93
N ALA A 178 -3.89 -6.72 16.03
CA ALA A 178 -4.10 -6.19 17.37
C ALA A 178 -2.83 -6.42 18.19
N ARG A 179 -2.76 -5.86 19.39
CA ARG A 179 -1.64 -6.07 20.30
C ARG A 179 -2.05 -6.08 21.76
N ASP A 180 -1.15 -6.60 22.57
CA ASP A 180 -1.08 -6.29 24.00
C ASP A 180 0.40 -6.08 24.39
N LEU A 181 0.69 -6.17 25.69
CA LEU A 181 2.05 -6.01 26.23
C LEU A 181 2.99 -7.16 25.86
N ASP A 182 2.45 -8.33 25.50
CA ASP A 182 3.20 -9.57 25.32
C ASP A 182 3.40 -9.92 23.84
N ALA A 183 2.40 -9.64 22.99
CA ALA A 183 2.42 -10.05 21.58
C ALA A 183 1.79 -9.05 20.60
N LEU A 184 2.22 -9.19 19.35
CA LEU A 184 1.45 -8.77 18.17
C LEU A 184 0.53 -9.92 17.75
N TYR A 185 -0.74 -9.63 17.57
CA TYR A 185 -1.73 -10.60 17.10
C TYR A 185 -2.03 -10.39 15.63
N LEU A 186 -2.20 -11.50 14.91
CA LEU A 186 -2.60 -11.55 13.52
C LEU A 186 -3.84 -12.45 13.40
N TYR A 187 -4.89 -11.95 12.76
CA TYR A 187 -5.98 -12.78 12.25
C TYR A 187 -6.16 -12.54 10.77
N ALA A 188 -6.28 -13.63 10.02
CA ALA A 188 -6.54 -13.58 8.60
C ALA A 188 -7.58 -14.61 8.21
N GLU A 189 -8.58 -14.18 7.45
CA GLU A 189 -9.55 -15.05 6.80
C GLU A 189 -9.27 -15.03 5.31
N VAL A 190 -8.82 -16.18 4.79
CA VAL A 190 -8.39 -16.37 3.40
C VAL A 190 -9.43 -17.20 2.69
N THR A 191 -9.99 -16.67 1.61
CA THR A 191 -10.75 -17.46 0.61
C THR A 191 -9.77 -17.92 -0.46
N ASP A 192 -9.70 -19.23 -0.65
CA ASP A 192 -8.82 -19.94 -1.57
C ASP A 192 -9.52 -21.24 -2.01
N ASP A 193 -9.73 -21.39 -3.32
CA ASP A 193 -10.42 -22.54 -3.89
C ASP A 193 -9.62 -23.85 -3.77
N LYS A 194 -8.28 -23.79 -3.72
CA LYS A 194 -7.38 -24.94 -3.61
C LYS A 194 -6.18 -24.68 -2.71
N HIS A 195 -6.30 -25.13 -1.47
CA HIS A 195 -5.20 -25.12 -0.53
C HIS A 195 -4.17 -26.24 -0.79
N ALA A 196 -2.94 -25.86 -1.12
CA ALA A 196 -1.84 -26.73 -1.51
C ALA A 196 -0.49 -26.34 -0.86
N GLN A 197 -0.34 -26.59 0.44
CA GLN A 197 0.92 -26.43 1.17
C GLN A 197 1.66 -27.78 1.39
N ALA A 198 2.50 -28.16 0.42
CA ALA A 198 3.30 -29.39 0.49
C ALA A 198 4.68 -29.20 1.15
N ALA A 199 5.15 -27.96 1.29
CA ALA A 199 6.47 -27.65 1.83
C ALA A 199 6.44 -27.52 3.37
N ALA A 200 7.62 -27.55 3.96
CA ALA A 200 7.87 -27.34 5.39
C ALA A 200 9.20 -26.60 5.58
N GLY A 201 9.45 -26.08 6.79
CA GLY A 201 10.66 -25.30 7.08
C GLY A 201 10.82 -24.08 6.16
N ALA A 202 12.04 -23.87 5.63
CA ALA A 202 12.37 -22.72 4.78
C ALA A 202 11.56 -22.66 3.48
N GLY A 203 11.06 -23.80 2.97
CA GLY A 203 10.34 -23.88 1.70
C GLY A 203 8.87 -23.49 1.77
N VAL A 204 8.32 -23.19 2.95
CA VAL A 204 6.87 -22.93 3.10
C VAL A 204 6.35 -21.75 2.29
N TRP A 205 7.24 -20.87 1.82
CA TRP A 205 6.86 -19.77 0.92
C TRP A 205 6.36 -20.25 -0.44
N GLU A 206 6.66 -21.48 -0.87
CA GLU A 206 6.27 -22.05 -2.16
C GLU A 206 4.80 -22.49 -2.22
N GLY A 207 4.14 -22.63 -1.07
CA GLY A 207 2.74 -23.00 -0.98
C GLY A 207 1.86 -21.96 -0.31
N ASP A 208 0.60 -22.32 -0.10
CA ASP A 208 -0.38 -21.45 0.52
C ASP A 208 -0.02 -21.12 1.95
N GLY A 209 -0.21 -19.86 2.29
CA GLY A 209 0.06 -19.34 3.61
C GLY A 209 0.45 -17.88 3.59
N ILE A 210 0.68 -17.34 4.76
CA ILE A 210 0.88 -15.91 4.97
C ILE A 210 2.38 -15.67 5.18
N GLN A 211 2.91 -14.59 4.63
CA GLN A 211 4.19 -14.04 5.05
C GLN A 211 3.98 -12.61 5.52
N LEU A 212 4.60 -12.24 6.63
CA LEU A 212 4.70 -10.86 7.06
C LEU A 212 6.15 -10.43 7.15
N SER A 213 6.37 -9.13 7.01
CA SER A 213 7.61 -8.47 7.34
C SER A 213 7.35 -7.30 8.25
N LEU A 214 8.17 -7.16 9.30
CA LEU A 214 8.19 -6.00 10.19
C LEU A 214 9.61 -5.43 10.24
N ALA A 215 9.76 -4.12 10.05
CA ALA A 215 11.09 -3.46 10.05
C ALA A 215 11.09 -2.14 10.83
N PRO A 216 12.24 -1.73 11.40
CA PRO A 216 12.40 -0.39 11.99
C PRO A 216 12.27 0.74 10.95
N MET A 217 11.90 1.93 11.41
CA MET A 217 11.74 3.13 10.56
C MET A 217 13.04 3.64 9.92
N ASN A 218 14.19 3.39 10.53
CA ASN A 218 15.47 3.87 10.01
C ASN A 218 16.50 2.74 9.86
N GLY A 219 16.06 1.48 9.82
CA GLY A 219 16.95 0.36 9.59
C GLY A 219 17.05 -0.03 8.12
N LYS A 220 18.05 -0.86 7.84
CA LYS A 220 18.32 -1.43 6.53
C LYS A 220 17.34 -2.58 6.24
N PRO A 221 17.19 -3.02 4.97
CA PRO A 221 16.30 -4.13 4.63
C PRO A 221 16.59 -5.44 5.39
N GLU A 222 17.84 -5.68 5.79
CA GLU A 222 18.28 -6.82 6.60
C GLU A 222 17.88 -6.74 8.09
N ASP A 223 17.49 -5.55 8.57
CA ASP A 223 17.02 -5.36 9.96
C ASP A 223 15.53 -5.75 10.11
N ARG A 224 14.88 -6.20 9.03
CA ARG A 224 13.52 -6.69 9.07
C ARG A 224 13.45 -8.08 9.72
N VAL A 225 12.31 -8.36 10.33
CA VAL A 225 11.89 -9.72 10.68
C VAL A 225 10.89 -10.19 9.63
N GLU A 226 11.13 -11.37 9.05
CA GLU A 226 10.24 -12.00 8.07
C GLU A 226 9.78 -13.37 8.56
N ILE A 227 8.47 -13.54 8.69
CA ILE A 227 7.84 -14.73 9.28
C ILE A 227 6.72 -15.24 8.38
N GLY A 228 6.62 -16.57 8.25
CA GLY A 228 5.58 -17.27 7.53
C GLY A 228 4.65 -18.06 8.46
N PHE A 229 3.36 -18.10 8.13
CA PHE A 229 2.31 -18.85 8.84
C PHE A 229 1.63 -19.77 7.84
N THR A 230 1.74 -21.07 8.05
CA THR A 230 1.33 -22.06 7.05
C THR A 230 0.61 -23.24 7.69
N LEU A 231 -0.26 -23.91 6.95
CA LEU A 231 -0.88 -25.17 7.33
C LEU A 231 -0.21 -26.28 6.51
N THR A 232 0.87 -26.84 7.04
CA THR A 232 1.60 -27.92 6.37
C THR A 232 0.86 -29.24 6.47
N THR A 233 1.33 -30.27 5.77
CA THR A 233 0.82 -31.65 5.90
C THR A 233 0.96 -32.25 7.30
N LYS A 234 1.82 -31.66 8.15
CA LYS A 234 2.01 -32.05 9.56
C LYS A 234 1.26 -31.15 10.55
N GLY A 235 0.52 -30.15 10.05
CA GLY A 235 -0.19 -29.17 10.85
C GLY A 235 0.38 -27.74 10.72
N PRO A 236 -0.13 -26.81 11.54
CA PRO A 236 0.33 -25.42 11.54
C PRO A 236 1.84 -25.31 11.78
N GLN A 237 2.51 -24.45 11.01
CA GLN A 237 3.94 -24.16 11.16
C GLN A 237 4.20 -22.67 10.98
N VAL A 238 5.00 -22.12 11.91
CA VAL A 238 5.57 -20.77 11.81
C VAL A 238 7.06 -20.89 11.47
N TYR A 239 7.51 -20.16 10.46
CA TYR A 239 8.92 -20.15 10.06
C TYR A 239 9.46 -18.72 9.95
N ARG A 240 10.68 -18.48 10.39
CA ARG A 240 11.37 -17.20 10.24
C ARG A 240 12.53 -17.35 9.25
N TRP A 241 12.61 -16.45 8.26
CA TRP A 241 13.66 -16.43 7.23
C TRP A 241 14.78 -15.41 7.48
N THR A 242 14.55 -14.49 8.42
CA THR A 242 15.55 -13.51 8.85
C THR A 242 16.26 -14.01 10.11
N GLN A 243 17.21 -13.22 10.62
CA GLN A 243 17.97 -13.43 11.88
C GLN A 243 17.46 -14.57 12.77
N ASP A 244 18.33 -15.55 13.04
CA ASP A 244 18.00 -16.81 13.72
C ASP A 244 16.95 -17.65 12.93
N GLU A 245 17.25 -17.89 11.65
CA GLU A 245 16.37 -18.63 10.74
C GLU A 245 15.96 -20.01 11.31
N GLY A 246 14.67 -20.33 11.20
CA GLY A 246 14.15 -21.59 11.75
C GLY A 246 12.65 -21.60 12.04
N VAL A 247 12.17 -22.76 12.49
CA VAL A 247 10.80 -22.95 12.98
C VAL A 247 10.64 -22.24 14.33
N LEU A 248 9.52 -21.52 14.50
CA LEU A 248 9.22 -20.77 15.72
C LEU A 248 8.14 -21.47 16.56
N GLU A 249 8.57 -22.32 17.48
CA GLU A 249 7.67 -23.00 18.43
C GLU A 249 7.08 -22.06 19.50
N SER A 250 7.70 -20.89 19.71
CA SER A 250 7.24 -19.89 20.68
C SER A 250 6.06 -19.04 20.18
N VAL A 251 5.68 -19.16 18.91
CA VAL A 251 4.55 -18.42 18.33
C VAL A 251 3.32 -19.33 18.39
N ALA A 252 2.31 -18.91 19.14
CA ALA A 252 1.04 -19.62 19.13
C ALA A 252 0.35 -19.39 17.78
N LEU A 253 0.10 -20.46 17.03
CA LEU A 253 -0.59 -20.41 15.74
C LEU A 253 -1.73 -21.42 15.73
N LYS A 254 -2.95 -20.94 15.46
CA LYS A 254 -4.10 -21.76 15.13
C LYS A 254 -4.46 -21.55 13.66
N VAL A 255 -4.66 -22.64 12.94
CA VAL A 255 -5.18 -22.60 11.57
C VAL A 255 -6.39 -23.52 11.46
N ILE A 256 -7.51 -23.00 10.98
CA ILE A 256 -8.75 -23.75 10.74
C ILE A 256 -9.13 -23.57 9.28
N ARG A 257 -9.26 -24.69 8.55
CA ARG A 257 -9.78 -24.69 7.18
C ARG A 257 -11.16 -25.33 7.13
N GLU A 258 -12.11 -24.63 6.53
CA GLU A 258 -13.50 -25.03 6.33
C GLU A 258 -13.91 -24.71 4.89
N GLY A 259 -14.09 -25.74 4.07
CA GLY A 259 -14.36 -25.56 2.64
C GLY A 259 -13.23 -24.79 1.94
N THR A 260 -13.56 -23.63 1.38
CA THR A 260 -12.61 -22.71 0.71
C THR A 260 -12.05 -21.63 1.63
N THR A 261 -12.44 -21.62 2.90
CA THR A 261 -11.99 -20.59 3.86
C THR A 261 -10.93 -21.16 4.79
N THR A 262 -9.80 -20.47 4.92
CA THR A 262 -8.74 -20.76 5.89
C THR A 262 -8.57 -19.58 6.82
N ARG A 263 -8.79 -19.80 8.11
CA ARG A 263 -8.56 -18.83 9.17
C ARG A 263 -7.22 -19.09 9.82
N TYR A 264 -6.34 -18.09 9.80
CA TYR A 264 -5.07 -18.07 10.52
C TYR A 264 -5.22 -17.11 11.70
N GLU A 265 -4.84 -17.58 12.88
CA GLU A 265 -4.77 -16.73 14.07
C GLU A 265 -3.46 -16.99 14.80
N ALA A 266 -2.70 -15.93 15.08
CA ALA A 266 -1.40 -16.04 15.70
C ALA A 266 -1.17 -14.98 16.78
N ALA A 267 -0.49 -15.39 17.86
CA ALA A 267 0.13 -14.49 18.82
C ALA A 267 1.65 -14.57 18.65
N ILE A 268 2.25 -13.47 18.20
CA ILE A 268 3.68 -13.36 17.90
C ILE A 268 4.34 -12.57 19.05
N PRO A 269 5.10 -13.24 19.94
CA PRO A 269 5.73 -12.55 21.05
C PRO A 269 6.65 -11.44 20.57
N TRP A 270 6.63 -10.29 21.24
CA TRP A 270 7.47 -9.15 20.85
C TRP A 270 8.97 -9.45 20.71
N PRO A 271 9.61 -10.33 21.52
CA PRO A 271 11.00 -10.71 21.32
C PRO A 271 11.27 -11.34 19.94
N VAL A 272 10.31 -12.07 19.36
CA VAL A 272 10.41 -12.63 18.01
C VAL A 272 10.49 -11.51 16.96
N LEU A 273 9.86 -10.37 17.24
CA LEU A 273 9.76 -9.19 16.36
C LEU A 273 10.83 -8.12 16.66
N GLY A 274 11.82 -8.43 17.51
CA GLY A 274 12.87 -7.48 17.89
C GLY A 274 12.47 -6.48 18.99
N GLY A 275 11.44 -6.79 19.78
CA GLY A 275 11.05 -6.09 20.99
C GLY A 275 9.74 -5.30 20.89
N HIS A 276 9.13 -5.02 22.06
CA HIS A 276 7.86 -4.30 22.14
C HIS A 276 8.05 -2.83 21.71
N PRO A 277 7.33 -2.35 20.68
CA PRO A 277 7.44 -0.96 20.24
C PRO A 277 6.84 0.00 21.27
N PRO A 278 7.47 1.14 21.61
CA PRO A 278 6.86 2.13 22.47
C PRO A 278 5.54 2.68 21.88
N GLU A 279 4.62 3.07 22.74
CA GLU A 279 3.35 3.72 22.37
C GLU A 279 3.56 4.92 21.44
N GLY A 280 2.76 5.03 20.38
CA GLY A 280 2.80 6.10 19.40
C GLY A 280 3.90 5.96 18.34
N THR A 281 4.76 4.94 18.42
CA THR A 281 5.84 4.73 17.45
C THR A 281 5.35 4.03 16.18
N LEU A 282 6.21 4.07 15.15
CA LEU A 282 5.94 3.48 13.85
C LEU A 282 6.91 2.33 13.57
N ARG A 283 6.44 1.31 12.87
CA ARG A 283 7.26 0.29 12.22
C ARG A 283 6.83 0.13 10.79
N ARG A 284 7.74 -0.29 9.92
CA ARG A 284 7.40 -0.67 8.54
C ARG A 284 6.82 -2.07 8.50
N PHE A 285 5.79 -2.27 7.69
CA PHE A 285 5.09 -3.53 7.58
C PHE A 285 4.63 -3.84 6.17
N ALA A 286 4.74 -5.10 5.79
CA ALA A 286 4.09 -5.65 4.61
C ALA A 286 3.65 -7.08 4.89
N LEU A 287 2.58 -7.51 4.23
CA LEU A 287 2.06 -8.86 4.33
C LEU A 287 1.65 -9.36 2.95
N VAL A 288 1.90 -10.63 2.69
CA VAL A 288 1.39 -11.32 1.51
C VAL A 288 0.68 -12.60 1.92
N VAL A 289 -0.38 -12.93 1.19
CA VAL A 289 -1.05 -14.24 1.26
C VAL A 289 -0.70 -14.95 -0.02
N ASN A 290 0.14 -15.97 0.07
CA ASN A 290 0.56 -16.77 -1.06
C ASN A 290 -0.60 -17.62 -1.53
N ASP A 291 -0.69 -17.73 -2.84
CA ASP A 291 -1.68 -18.51 -3.54
C ASP A 291 -0.93 -19.49 -4.44
N ARG A 292 -1.14 -20.77 -4.18
CA ARG A 292 -0.46 -21.86 -4.87
C ARG A 292 -1.47 -22.82 -5.43
N ASP A 293 -1.59 -22.73 -6.74
CA ASP A 293 -2.53 -23.52 -7.49
C ASP A 293 -1.81 -24.40 -8.52
N ASN A 294 -2.36 -25.58 -8.82
CA ASN A 294 -1.87 -26.45 -9.92
C ASN A 294 -0.35 -26.77 -9.90
N LYS A 295 0.22 -26.95 -8.70
CA LYS A 295 1.63 -27.33 -8.40
C LYS A 295 2.67 -26.19 -8.41
N GLU A 296 2.30 -24.95 -8.71
CA GLU A 296 3.22 -23.81 -8.66
C GLU A 296 2.62 -22.66 -7.85
N ARG A 297 3.48 -21.85 -7.20
CA ARG A 297 3.01 -20.61 -6.59
C ARG A 297 2.64 -19.64 -7.70
N GLU A 298 1.34 -19.41 -7.88
CA GLU A 298 0.85 -18.54 -8.95
C GLU A 298 1.13 -17.08 -8.63
N GLY A 299 0.98 -16.71 -7.36
CA GLY A 299 1.24 -15.36 -6.92
C GLY A 299 0.91 -15.17 -5.45
N TRP A 300 0.47 -13.96 -5.15
CA TRP A 300 0.06 -13.59 -3.81
C TRP A 300 -0.87 -12.38 -3.83
N LEU A 301 -1.80 -12.37 -2.89
CA LEU A 301 -2.45 -11.14 -2.47
C LEU A 301 -1.47 -10.34 -1.61
N ARG A 302 -1.52 -9.02 -1.68
CA ARG A 302 -0.64 -8.16 -0.86
C ARG A 302 -1.39 -7.13 -0.05
N LEU A 303 -0.86 -6.88 1.14
CA LEU A 303 -1.07 -5.69 1.94
C LEU A 303 0.26 -4.94 2.00
N PHE A 304 0.31 -3.78 1.35
CA PHE A 304 1.52 -3.02 1.03
C PHE A 304 2.52 -3.78 0.12
N LYS A 305 3.51 -3.07 -0.41
CA LYS A 305 4.51 -3.62 -1.35
C LYS A 305 5.77 -4.05 -0.60
N GLY A 306 6.79 -4.52 -1.32
CA GLY A 306 8.13 -4.74 -0.75
C GLY A 306 8.39 -6.07 -0.05
N LEU A 307 7.51 -7.07 -0.23
CA LEU A 307 7.70 -8.42 0.33
C LEU A 307 7.72 -9.55 -0.71
N GLY A 308 6.80 -9.55 -1.66
CA GLY A 308 6.65 -10.68 -2.60
C GLY A 308 7.71 -10.74 -3.72
N TRP A 309 8.16 -9.59 -4.24
CA TRP A 309 9.16 -9.51 -5.31
C TRP A 309 10.57 -9.21 -4.78
N ARG A 310 10.82 -7.93 -4.46
CA ARG A 310 12.06 -7.46 -3.86
C ARG A 310 11.77 -7.25 -2.38
N LYS A 311 12.63 -7.78 -1.50
CA LYS A 311 12.56 -7.61 -0.04
C LYS A 311 13.00 -6.18 0.33
N ASP A 312 12.19 -5.21 -0.08
CA ASP A 312 12.48 -3.78 -0.05
C ASP A 312 11.56 -3.10 0.96
N THR A 313 12.10 -2.84 2.15
CA THR A 313 11.36 -2.24 3.26
C THR A 313 10.93 -0.81 2.96
N SER A 314 11.52 -0.11 1.98
CA SER A 314 11.10 1.26 1.62
C SER A 314 9.68 1.32 1.01
N GLN A 315 9.18 0.18 0.52
CA GLN A 315 7.85 0.07 -0.08
C GLN A 315 6.79 -0.51 0.87
N HIS A 316 7.18 -0.83 2.11
CA HIS A 316 6.26 -1.27 3.15
C HIS A 316 5.34 -0.12 3.57
N GLY A 317 4.16 -0.47 4.05
CA GLY A 317 3.33 0.46 4.81
C GLY A 317 3.87 0.61 6.23
N LEU A 318 3.04 1.18 7.09
CA LEU A 318 3.40 1.61 8.44
C LEU A 318 2.38 1.04 9.41
N LEU A 319 2.86 0.33 10.44
CA LEU A 319 2.07 0.08 11.64
C LEU A 319 2.29 1.21 12.62
N ARG A 320 1.21 1.62 13.28
CA ARG A 320 1.25 2.52 14.44
C ARG A 320 0.79 1.77 15.67
N PHE A 321 1.66 1.76 16.67
CA PHE A 321 1.37 1.19 17.99
C PHE A 321 0.74 2.27 18.87
#